data_AF-A0A3S4P3D4-F1
#
_entry.id   AF-A0A3S4P3D4-F1
#
_cell.length_a   1.000
_cell.length_b   1.000
_cell.length_c   1.000
_cell.angle_alpha   90.00
_cell.angle_beta   90.00
_cell.angle_gamma   90.00
#
_symmetry.space_group_name_H-M   'P 1'
#
loop_
_entity.id
_entity.type
_entity.pdbx_description
1 polymer ?
#
loop_
_entity_poly.entity_id
_entity_poly.type
_entity_poly.pdbx_seq_one_letter_code
_entity_poly.pdbx_strand_id
1 'polypeptide(L)' 'MPWYVADRFLLDEHVVIQGESRITGAVIIENHVELTDHAVVEAFDGDTVHVRGPKVINGEERITRTPLAGLL' A
#
# COMPACT_ATOMS: atom_id res chain seq x y z
N MET A 1 -29.41 -3.56 5.95
CA MET A 1 -28.18 -3.42 5.14
C MET A 1 -27.03 -3.29 6.12
N PRO A 2 -26.19 -4.33 6.33
CA PRO A 2 -25.16 -4.22 7.35
C PRO A 2 -24.03 -3.34 6.81
N TRP A 3 -23.71 -2.32 7.62
CA TRP A 3 -22.57 -1.42 7.49
C TRP A 3 -21.30 -2.11 8.01
N TYR A 4 -20.14 -1.54 7.69
CA TYR A 4 -18.76 -1.90 8.09
C TYR A 4 -18.01 -2.88 7.17
N VAL A 5 -17.32 -2.32 6.18
CA VAL A 5 -15.91 -2.68 5.99
C VAL A 5 -15.13 -1.62 6.75
N ALA A 6 -14.56 -1.98 7.90
CA ALA A 6 -13.63 -1.08 8.57
C ALA A 6 -12.46 -0.86 7.62
N ASP A 7 -12.14 0.41 7.30
CA ASP A 7 -10.95 0.78 6.54
C ASP A 7 -9.73 0.18 7.25
N ARG A 8 -9.25 -0.98 6.79
CA ARG A 8 -8.16 -1.69 7.43
C ARG A 8 -6.86 -1.22 6.83
N PHE A 9 -6.06 -0.60 7.69
CA PHE A 9 -4.65 -0.34 7.45
C PHE A 9 -3.83 -1.42 8.17
N LEU A 10 -2.96 -2.13 7.44
CA LEU A 10 -2.07 -3.15 8.01
C LEU A 10 -0.67 -2.99 7.43
N LEU A 11 0.33 -2.93 8.32
CA LEU A 11 1.74 -3.04 7.99
C LEU A 11 2.29 -4.26 8.73
N ASP A 12 2.90 -5.20 8.02
CA ASP A 12 3.39 -6.44 8.63
C ASP A 12 4.67 -6.96 7.96
N GLU A 13 5.46 -7.78 8.64
CA GLU A 13 6.62 -8.49 8.09
C GLU A 13 7.64 -7.58 7.37
N HIS A 14 8.40 -6.79 8.14
CA HIS A 14 9.51 -5.95 7.67
C HIS A 14 9.13 -4.85 6.67
N VAL A 15 8.11 -4.05 6.99
CA VAL A 15 7.77 -2.85 6.22
C VAL A 15 8.52 -1.63 6.75
N VAL A 16 9.13 -0.85 5.86
CA VAL A 16 9.81 0.41 6.15
C VAL A 16 9.10 1.54 5.43
N ILE A 17 8.64 2.53 6.19
CA ILE A 17 8.01 3.76 5.65
C ILE A 17 8.88 4.96 6.04
N GLN A 18 9.36 5.70 5.05
CA GLN A 18 10.27 6.83 5.22
C GLN A 18 9.95 7.96 4.22
N GLY A 19 10.64 9.10 4.35
CA GLY A 19 10.45 10.27 3.49
C GLY A 19 9.13 11.00 3.73
N GLU A 20 8.62 11.64 2.68
CA GLU A 20 7.30 12.29 2.60
C GLU A 20 6.23 11.36 2.00
N SER A 21 6.44 10.05 2.08
CA SER A 21 5.53 9.05 1.55
C SER A 21 4.17 9.06 2.24
N ARG A 22 3.12 8.66 1.52
CA ARG A 22 1.73 8.76 1.98
C ARG A 22 0.98 7.46 1.75
N ILE A 23 0.25 7.01 2.77
CA ILE A 23 -0.66 5.87 2.65
C ILE A 23 -2.06 6.29 3.10
N THR A 24 -3.07 6.03 2.26
CA THR A 24 -4.46 6.45 2.49
C THR A 24 -5.44 5.33 2.17
N GLY A 25 -6.49 5.19 2.99
CA GLY A 25 -7.58 4.23 2.77
C GLY A 25 -7.28 2.82 3.28
N ALA A 26 -8.06 1.84 2.82
CA ALA A 26 -7.89 0.43 3.15
C ALA A 26 -6.67 -0.18 2.42
N VAL A 27 -5.51 -0.14 3.07
CA VAL A 27 -4.23 -0.59 2.49
C VAL A 27 -3.59 -1.66 3.38
N ILE A 28 -3.15 -2.74 2.74
CA ILE A 28 -2.35 -3.80 3.35
C ILE A 28 -0.97 -3.77 2.71
N ILE A 29 0.08 -3.59 3.51
CA ILE A 29 1.47 -3.64 3.06
C ILE A 29 2.19 -4.70 3.88
N GLU A 30 2.79 -5.68 3.23
CA GLU A 30 3.47 -6.76 3.94
C GLU A 30 4.67 -7.36 3.19
N ASN A 31 5.51 -8.10 3.91
CA ASN A 31 6.60 -8.92 3.39
C ASN A 31 7.70 -8.12 2.68
N HIS A 32 8.51 -7.38 3.43
CA HIS A 32 9.71 -6.66 2.95
C HIS A 32 9.41 -5.59 1.90
N VAL A 33 8.51 -4.66 2.24
CA VAL A 33 8.21 -3.49 1.41
C VAL A 33 8.89 -2.26 1.98
N GLU A 34 9.56 -1.49 1.14
CA GLU A 34 10.08 -0.16 1.47
C GLU A 34 9.31 0.90 0.68
N LEU A 35 8.73 1.86 1.39
CA LEU A 35 8.06 3.03 0.83
C LEU A 35 8.85 4.29 1.25
N THR A 36 9.36 5.04 0.28
CA THR A 36 10.25 6.19 0.53
C THR A 36 9.97 7.37 -0.41
N ASP A 37 10.75 8.45 -0.27
CA ASP A 37 10.64 9.70 -1.03
C ASP A 37 9.23 10.31 -0.93
N HIS A 38 8.52 10.53 -2.05
CA HIS A 38 7.16 11.08 -2.11
C HIS A 38 6.14 10.05 -2.60
N ALA A 39 6.47 8.76 -2.51
CA ALA A 39 5.63 7.70 -3.03
C ALA A 39 4.28 7.61 -2.31
N VAL A 40 3.24 7.24 -3.06
CA VAL A 40 1.86 7.18 -2.57
C VAL A 40 1.26 5.79 -2.76
N VAL A 41 0.63 5.27 -1.71
CA VAL A 41 -0.24 4.09 -1.78
C VAL A 41 -1.64 4.50 -1.33
N GLU A 42 -2.64 4.39 -2.20
CA GLU A 42 -3.98 4.89 -1.93
C GLU A 42 -5.03 3.88 -2.37
N ALA A 43 -5.93 3.52 -1.45
CA ALA A 43 -7.15 2.80 -1.76
C ALA A 43 -8.33 3.77 -1.80
N PHE A 44 -9.14 3.68 -2.86
CA PHE A 44 -10.39 4.44 -2.98
C PHE A 44 -11.57 3.71 -2.33
N ASP A 45 -12.65 4.45 -2.08
CA ASP A 45 -13.84 3.96 -1.37
C ASP A 45 -14.33 2.59 -1.86
N GLY A 46 -14.41 1.63 -0.94
CA GLY A 46 -14.90 0.27 -1.21
C GLY A 46 -13.87 -0.67 -1.83
N ASP A 47 -12.64 -0.21 -2.10
CA ASP A 47 -11.53 -1.04 -2.58
C ASP A 47 -10.52 -1.35 -1.46
N THR A 48 -9.61 -2.29 -1.71
CA THR A 48 -8.47 -2.57 -0.85
C THR A 48 -7.22 -2.77 -1.69
N VAL A 49 -6.18 -2.00 -1.40
CA VAL A 49 -4.87 -2.14 -2.05
C VAL A 49 -3.98 -3.05 -1.22
N HIS A 50 -3.56 -4.17 -1.78
CA HIS A 50 -2.62 -5.08 -1.14
C HIS A 50 -1.26 -4.99 -1.85
N VAL A 51 -0.27 -4.46 -1.15
CA VAL A 51 1.13 -4.43 -1.59
C VAL A 51 1.88 -5.52 -0.85
N ARG A 52 2.48 -6.44 -1.60
CA ARG A 52 3.29 -7.51 -1.02
C ARG A 52 4.67 -7.50 -1.65
N GLY A 53 5.70 -7.48 -0.80
CA GLY A 53 7.09 -7.47 -1.25
C GLY A 53 7.67 -8.87 -1.53
N PRO A 54 9.00 -8.95 -1.80
CA PRO A 54 9.96 -7.84 -1.70
C PRO A 54 9.73 -6.77 -2.76
N LYS A 55 9.57 -5.51 -2.36
CA LYS A 55 9.33 -4.38 -3.28
C LYS A 55 9.80 -3.06 -2.68
N VAL A 56 10.42 -2.23 -3.49
CA VAL A 56 10.69 -0.82 -3.18
C VAL A 56 9.70 0.02 -3.98
N ILE A 57 9.09 1.01 -3.32
CA ILE A 57 8.19 2.00 -3.89
C ILE A 57 8.79 3.37 -3.51
N ASN A 58 9.23 4.14 -4.49
CA ASN A 58 10.04 5.33 -4.26
C ASN A 58 9.76 6.45 -5.28
N GLY A 59 10.52 7.54 -5.21
CA GLY A 59 10.32 8.73 -6.03
C GLY A 59 8.89 9.26 -5.92
N GLU A 60 8.19 9.28 -7.05
CA GLU A 60 6.80 9.75 -7.20
C GLU A 60 5.84 8.59 -7.56
N GLU A 61 6.22 7.33 -7.33
CA GLU A 61 5.39 6.16 -7.66
C GLU A 61 4.04 6.22 -6.94
N ARG A 62 2.96 5.89 -7.66
CA ARG A 62 1.59 5.90 -7.15
C ARG A 62 0.94 4.53 -7.34
N ILE A 63 0.74 3.81 -6.24
CA ILE A 63 0.01 2.55 -6.22
C ILE A 63 -1.43 2.82 -5.80
N THR A 64 -2.36 2.69 -6.74
CA THR A 64 -3.81 2.89 -6.50
C THR A 64 -4.64 1.62 -6.62
N ARG A 65 -3.98 0.49 -6.90
CA ARG A 65 -4.55 -0.85 -7.04
C ARG A 65 -3.52 -1.90 -6.62
N THR A 66 -4.00 -3.07 -6.20
CA THR A 66 -3.15 -4.25 -5.90
C THR A 66 -2.25 -4.57 -7.10
N PRO A 67 -0.91 -4.49 -6.97
CA PRO A 67 0.01 -4.88 -8.03
C PRO A 67 -0.13 -6.37 -8.35
N LEU A 68 -0.31 -6.71 -9.62
CA LEU A 68 -0.34 -8.10 -10.07
C LEU A 68 1.10 -8.62 -10.18
N ALA A 69 1.41 -9.71 -9.50
CA ALA A 69 2.73 -10.31 -9.54
C ALA A 69 3.10 -10.73 -10.98
N GLY A 70 4.30 -10.35 -11.43
CA GLY A 70 4.89 -10.85 -12.69
C GLY A 70 4.48 -10.13 -13.98
N LEU A 71 3.74 -9.02 -13.90
CA LEU A 71 3.53 -8.13 -15.04
C LEU A 71 4.62 -7.06 -15.05
N LEU A 72 5.64 -7.31 -15.87
CA LEU A 72 6.76 -6.42 -16.17
C LEU A 72 6.31 -5.17 -16.95
#